data_AF-A0A7W0SLE3-F1
#
_entry.id   AF-A0A7W0SLE3-F1
#
_cell.length_a   1.000
_cell.length_b   1.000
_cell.length_c   1.000
_cell.angle_alpha   90.00
_cell.angle_beta   90.00
_cell.angle_gamma   90.00
#
_symmetry.space_group_name_H-M   'P 1'
#
loop_
_entity.id
_entity.type
_entity.pdbx_description
1 polymer ?
#
loop_
_entity_poly.entity_id
_entity_poly.type
_entity_poly.pdbx_seq_one_letter_code
_entity_poly.pdbx_strand_id
1 'polypeptide(L)'
;MLSGGGWMPSGAEMFVRYAYPPNERGYCGPADTGSLLQYGREDAEDAGFRVVAQAFTGAWPYLELIAAAAGIPDPLDERVVEAYWVGNELLDQVSPTALGTSMEELFRRSVGQFSKLALGGVTNGLAHHSFHVFCIYPWVGLLGNERMHSHALNVLDKCRIREAQVVEIADGQVTVESQPLIYDEGRLALGPAVRQVANGGVTNAATTSSAVDGPGLVDGLAVGHRVAVHWDWVCDRLTEEQREALGRHTAHHLTIVNDRAD
;
A
#
# COMPACT_ATOMS: atom_id res chain seq x y z
N MET A 1 5.64 4.39 -37.88
CA MET A 1 5.17 5.13 -36.70
C MET A 1 4.96 4.09 -35.63
N LEU A 2 5.84 4.08 -34.63
CA LEU A 2 5.89 3.07 -33.58
C LEU A 2 4.63 3.22 -32.72
N SER A 3 3.88 2.13 -32.61
CA SER A 3 2.77 1.94 -31.68
C SER A 3 3.25 2.15 -30.25
N GLY A 4 2.69 3.16 -29.58
CA GLY A 4 2.84 3.34 -28.14
C GLY A 4 2.05 2.26 -27.40
N GLY A 5 2.69 1.12 -27.15
CA GLY A 5 2.24 0.19 -26.11
C GLY A 5 2.64 0.80 -24.77
N GLY A 6 1.66 1.14 -23.94
CA GLY A 6 1.94 1.51 -22.55
C GLY A 6 2.61 0.31 -21.87
N TRP A 7 3.84 0.49 -21.42
CA TRP A 7 4.54 -0.50 -20.61
C TRP A 7 3.78 -0.61 -19.28
N MET A 8 3.19 -1.78 -19.00
CA MET A 8 2.72 -2.09 -17.65
C MET A 8 3.97 -2.42 -16.81
N PRO A 9 4.12 -1.82 -15.62
CA PRO A 9 5.25 -2.09 -14.75
C PRO A 9 5.26 -3.56 -14.35
N SER A 10 6.44 -4.16 -14.21
CA SER A 10 6.53 -5.54 -13.70
C SER A 10 5.98 -5.61 -12.27
N GLY A 11 5.62 -6.81 -11.79
CA GLY A 11 5.15 -6.96 -10.42
C GLY A 11 6.23 -6.63 -9.38
N ALA A 12 7.52 -6.84 -9.67
CA ALA A 12 8.60 -6.35 -8.81
C ALA A 12 8.67 -4.82 -8.75
N GLU A 13 8.56 -4.16 -9.90
CA GLU A 13 8.54 -2.69 -9.96
C GLU A 13 7.37 -2.14 -9.16
N MET A 14 6.16 -2.68 -9.36
CA MET A 14 4.99 -2.33 -8.57
C MET A 14 5.23 -2.57 -7.08
N PHE A 15 5.80 -3.72 -6.70
CA PHE A 15 6.11 -4.02 -5.31
C PHE A 15 7.01 -2.95 -4.69
N VAL A 16 8.07 -2.54 -5.38
CA VAL A 16 8.98 -1.47 -4.91
C VAL A 16 8.23 -0.16 -4.73
N ARG A 17 7.41 0.26 -5.70
CA ARG A 17 6.67 1.53 -5.66
C ARG A 17 5.77 1.64 -4.41
N TYR A 18 5.15 0.53 -4.00
CA TYR A 18 4.30 0.50 -2.80
C TYR A 18 5.03 0.15 -1.51
N ALA A 19 6.11 -0.65 -1.55
CA ALA A 19 6.82 -1.09 -0.35
C ALA A 19 7.85 -0.07 0.16
N TYR A 20 8.43 0.74 -0.73
CA TYR A 20 9.44 1.74 -0.37
C TYR A 20 8.96 2.83 0.60
N PRO A 21 7.78 3.47 0.42
CA PRO A 21 7.35 4.59 1.26
C PRO A 21 7.25 4.32 2.78
N PRO A 22 6.71 3.18 3.26
CA PRO A 22 6.78 2.83 4.68
C PRO A 22 8.16 2.29 5.10
N ASN A 23 8.90 1.67 4.18
CA ASN A 23 10.22 1.08 4.47
C ASN A 23 11.27 2.17 4.75
N GLU A 24 11.32 3.23 3.96
CA GLU A 24 12.23 4.38 4.20
C GLU A 24 12.04 5.01 5.60
N ARG A 25 10.86 4.80 6.20
CA ARG A 25 10.45 5.32 7.52
C ARG A 25 10.60 4.30 8.64
N GLY A 26 11.04 3.08 8.32
CA GLY A 26 11.24 2.00 9.28
C GLY A 26 9.96 1.30 9.75
N TYR A 27 8.82 1.46 9.06
CA TYR A 27 7.57 0.80 9.45
C TYR A 27 7.45 -0.65 8.96
N CYS A 28 8.17 -1.03 7.90
CA CYS A 28 8.19 -2.40 7.39
C CYS A 28 9.50 -2.71 6.64
N GLY A 29 9.71 -3.98 6.31
CA GLY A 29 10.84 -4.42 5.47
C GLY A 29 12.20 -4.38 6.17
N PRO A 30 13.27 -4.72 5.42
CA PRO A 30 14.64 -4.67 5.92
C PRO A 30 15.13 -3.22 6.09
N ALA A 31 16.10 -3.00 6.99
CA ALA A 31 16.64 -1.67 7.29
C ALA A 31 17.43 -1.03 6.13
N ASP A 32 17.92 -1.83 5.19
CA ASP A 32 18.64 -1.35 4.01
C ASP A 32 17.66 -0.94 2.89
N THR A 33 17.11 0.26 3.03
CA THR A 33 16.09 0.83 2.13
C THR A 33 16.65 1.22 0.76
N GLY A 34 17.97 1.47 0.67
CA GLY A 34 18.66 1.84 -0.57
C GLY A 34 18.68 0.71 -1.59
N SER A 35 18.78 -0.53 -1.11
CA SER A 35 18.73 -1.73 -1.94
C SER A 35 17.39 -1.86 -2.70
N LEU A 36 16.26 -1.60 -2.03
CA LEU A 36 14.93 -1.74 -2.62
C LEU A 36 14.68 -0.75 -3.77
N LEU A 37 15.09 0.51 -3.59
CA LEU A 37 14.92 1.55 -4.59
C LEU A 37 15.81 1.32 -5.82
N GLN A 38 16.96 0.67 -5.65
CA GLN A 38 17.86 0.33 -6.75
C GLN A 38 17.24 -0.76 -7.66
N TYR A 39 16.65 -1.81 -7.07
CA TYR A 39 16.01 -2.88 -7.84
C TYR A 39 14.82 -2.38 -8.67
N GLY A 40 14.04 -1.42 -8.17
CA GLY A 40 12.93 -0.83 -8.93
C GLY A 40 13.38 0.03 -10.12
N ARG A 41 14.68 0.37 -10.24
CA ARG A 41 15.22 1.21 -11.33
C ARG A 41 15.92 0.42 -12.43
N GLU A 42 16.51 -0.71 -12.08
CA GLU A 42 17.36 -1.48 -13.00
C GLU A 42 16.57 -2.49 -13.83
N ASP A 43 15.24 -2.59 -13.66
CA ASP A 43 14.39 -3.67 -14.20
C ASP A 43 15.02 -5.06 -13.95
N ALA A 44 15.73 -5.15 -12.82
CA ALA A 44 16.59 -6.26 -12.45
C ALA A 44 15.87 -7.12 -11.42
N GLU A 45 14.93 -7.93 -11.88
CA GLU A 45 14.40 -9.03 -11.09
C GLU A 45 15.42 -10.17 -11.03
N ASP A 46 16.36 -10.07 -10.10
CA ASP A 46 17.31 -11.15 -9.82
C ASP A 46 17.02 -11.85 -8.48
N ALA A 47 17.81 -12.89 -8.19
CA ALA A 47 17.69 -13.62 -6.93
C ALA A 47 17.90 -12.73 -5.68
N GLY A 48 18.65 -11.63 -5.81
CA GLY A 48 18.88 -10.65 -4.76
C GLY A 48 17.61 -9.85 -4.43
N PHE A 49 16.88 -9.38 -5.44
CA PHE A 49 15.60 -8.68 -5.22
C PHE A 49 14.59 -9.56 -4.47
N ARG A 50 14.48 -10.84 -4.87
CA ARG A 50 13.52 -11.76 -4.26
C ARG A 50 13.79 -11.97 -2.77
N VAL A 51 15.07 -12.02 -2.37
CA VAL A 51 15.47 -12.09 -0.95
C VAL A 51 15.06 -10.83 -0.20
N VAL A 52 15.20 -9.65 -0.80
CA VAL A 52 14.75 -8.38 -0.20
C VAL A 52 13.23 -8.34 -0.06
N ALA A 53 12.48 -8.71 -1.10
CA ALA A 53 11.00 -8.76 -1.06
C ALA A 53 10.49 -9.73 0.02
N GLN A 54 11.13 -10.90 0.16
CA GLN A 54 10.82 -11.88 1.21
C GLN A 54 11.03 -11.36 2.63
N ALA A 55 11.91 -10.37 2.81
CA ALA A 55 12.12 -9.74 4.12
C ALA A 55 10.98 -8.81 4.53
N PHE A 56 10.03 -8.49 3.65
CA PHE A 56 8.80 -7.76 3.99
C PHE A 56 7.78 -8.71 4.64
N THR A 57 8.05 -9.09 5.90
CA THR A 57 7.26 -10.07 6.66
C THR A 57 5.78 -9.72 6.84
N GLY A 58 5.37 -8.46 6.63
CA GLY A 58 3.98 -8.05 6.59
C GLY A 58 3.28 -8.22 5.24
N ALA A 59 4.00 -8.07 4.13
CA ALA A 59 3.44 -8.08 2.77
C ALA A 59 3.64 -9.43 2.06
N TRP A 60 4.86 -9.97 2.11
CA TRP A 60 5.23 -11.23 1.45
C TRP A 60 4.26 -12.40 1.66
N PRO A 61 3.77 -12.66 2.89
CA PRO A 61 2.87 -13.79 3.13
C PRO A 61 1.50 -13.62 2.47
N TYR A 62 1.05 -12.38 2.26
CA TYR A 62 -0.18 -12.11 1.51
C TYR A 62 0.04 -12.42 0.03
N LEU A 63 1.19 -12.03 -0.53
CA LEU A 63 1.53 -12.33 -1.91
C LEU A 63 1.61 -13.85 -2.14
N GLU A 64 2.25 -14.60 -1.25
CA GLU A 64 2.27 -16.07 -1.30
C GLU A 64 0.87 -16.68 -1.23
N LEU A 65 0.03 -16.15 -0.32
CA LEU A 65 -1.34 -16.63 -0.15
C LEU A 65 -2.20 -16.39 -1.40
N ILE A 66 -2.16 -15.20 -1.97
CA ILE A 66 -2.91 -14.84 -3.18
C ILE A 66 -2.43 -15.67 -4.37
N ALA A 67 -1.11 -15.76 -4.57
CA ALA A 67 -0.51 -16.53 -5.65
C ALA A 67 -0.91 -18.01 -5.55
N ALA A 68 -0.80 -18.61 -4.36
CA ALA A 68 -1.20 -20.00 -4.14
C ALA A 68 -2.70 -20.22 -4.39
N ALA A 69 -3.57 -19.31 -3.92
CA ALA A 69 -5.01 -19.41 -4.13
C ALA A 69 -5.40 -19.31 -5.62
N ALA A 70 -4.67 -18.48 -6.38
CA ALA A 70 -4.90 -18.27 -7.80
C ALA A 70 -4.16 -19.28 -8.72
N GLY A 71 -3.37 -20.20 -8.15
CA GLY A 71 -2.53 -21.12 -8.93
C GLY A 71 -1.42 -20.42 -9.73
N ILE A 72 -1.00 -19.23 -9.28
CA ILE A 72 0.07 -18.44 -9.89
C ILE A 72 1.40 -18.83 -9.22
N PRO A 73 2.41 -19.32 -9.95
CA PRO A 73 3.66 -19.79 -9.35
C PRO A 73 4.49 -18.70 -8.68
N ASP A 74 4.38 -17.46 -9.16
CA ASP A 74 5.20 -16.35 -8.68
C ASP A 74 4.40 -15.35 -7.82
N PRO A 75 4.73 -15.20 -6.52
CA PRO A 75 4.17 -14.14 -5.67
C PRO A 75 4.45 -12.71 -6.15
N LEU A 76 5.44 -12.52 -7.03
CA LEU A 76 5.75 -11.24 -7.66
C LEU A 76 5.10 -11.06 -9.03
N ASP A 77 4.20 -11.95 -9.45
CA ASP A 77 3.35 -11.72 -10.64
C ASP A 77 2.56 -10.41 -10.47
N GLU A 78 2.50 -9.58 -11.51
CA GLU A 78 1.89 -8.25 -11.47
C GLU A 78 0.46 -8.29 -10.92
N ARG A 79 -0.31 -9.33 -11.25
CA ARG A 79 -1.71 -9.48 -10.81
C ARG A 79 -1.80 -9.75 -9.32
N VAL A 80 -0.85 -10.51 -8.78
CA VAL A 80 -0.76 -10.83 -7.35
C VAL A 80 -0.38 -9.57 -6.55
N VAL A 81 0.61 -8.82 -7.03
CA VAL A 81 1.07 -7.59 -6.39
C VAL A 81 -0.02 -6.52 -6.42
N GLU A 82 -0.71 -6.35 -7.55
CA GLU A 82 -1.86 -5.46 -7.66
C GLU A 82 -2.99 -5.87 -6.71
N ALA A 83 -3.31 -7.17 -6.65
CA ALA A 83 -4.35 -7.69 -5.76
C ALA A 83 -4.10 -7.30 -4.30
N TYR A 84 -2.84 -7.36 -3.86
CA TYR A 84 -2.50 -7.00 -2.48
C TYR A 84 -2.59 -5.49 -2.22
N TRP A 85 -2.04 -4.64 -3.11
CA TRP A 85 -1.93 -3.20 -2.85
C TRP A 85 -3.17 -2.38 -3.21
N VAL A 86 -3.82 -2.72 -4.33
CA VAL A 86 -4.92 -1.97 -4.94
C VAL A 86 -6.22 -2.76 -4.93
N GLY A 87 -6.11 -4.08 -5.12
CA GLY A 87 -7.23 -5.01 -5.20
C GLY A 87 -7.67 -5.32 -6.62
N ASN A 88 -7.97 -6.59 -6.86
CA ASN A 88 -8.56 -7.12 -8.08
C ASN A 88 -9.27 -8.47 -7.78
N GLU A 89 -9.74 -9.14 -8.82
CA GLU A 89 -10.51 -10.38 -8.74
C GLU A 89 -9.78 -11.57 -8.10
N LEU A 90 -8.44 -11.54 -7.98
CA LEU A 90 -7.70 -12.63 -7.33
C LEU A 90 -8.04 -12.75 -5.84
N LEU A 91 -8.47 -11.66 -5.21
CA LEU A 91 -8.85 -11.65 -3.80
C LEU A 91 -10.07 -12.54 -3.51
N ASP A 92 -10.95 -12.75 -4.50
CA ASP A 92 -12.14 -13.61 -4.36
C ASP A 92 -11.79 -15.10 -4.26
N GLN A 93 -10.56 -15.47 -4.66
CA GLN A 93 -10.08 -16.86 -4.64
C GLN A 93 -9.47 -17.22 -3.28
N VAL A 94 -9.15 -16.24 -2.44
CA VAL A 94 -8.58 -16.48 -1.11
C VAL A 94 -9.69 -16.81 -0.12
N SER A 95 -9.78 -18.07 0.30
CA SER A 95 -10.77 -18.46 1.32
C SER A 95 -10.50 -17.78 2.68
N PRO A 96 -11.56 -17.45 3.46
CA PRO A 96 -11.40 -16.89 4.80
C PRO A 96 -10.56 -17.78 5.73
N THR A 97 -10.69 -19.10 5.61
CA THR A 97 -9.90 -20.07 6.39
C THR A 97 -8.41 -19.98 6.05
N ALA A 98 -8.06 -19.93 4.76
CA ALA A 98 -6.66 -19.82 4.35
C ALA A 98 -6.04 -18.49 4.82
N LEU A 99 -6.79 -17.38 4.74
CA LEU A 99 -6.36 -16.10 5.29
C LEU A 99 -6.15 -16.18 6.81
N GLY A 100 -7.10 -16.75 7.55
CA GLY A 100 -6.98 -16.96 9.00
C GLY A 100 -5.74 -17.74 9.39
N THR A 101 -5.50 -18.88 8.74
CA THR A 101 -4.32 -19.71 8.98
C THR A 101 -3.03 -18.96 8.66
N SER A 102 -2.95 -18.26 7.53
CA SER A 102 -1.78 -17.47 7.17
C SER A 102 -1.50 -16.38 8.22
N MET A 103 -2.53 -15.65 8.67
CA MET A 103 -2.37 -14.61 9.69
C MET A 103 -1.94 -15.18 11.04
N GLU A 104 -2.48 -16.31 11.47
CA GLU A 104 -2.05 -17.02 12.68
C GLU A 104 -0.55 -17.39 12.64
N GLU A 105 -0.06 -17.85 11.50
CA GLU A 105 1.34 -18.18 11.33
C GLU A 105 2.25 -16.95 11.38
N LEU A 106 1.81 -15.83 10.81
CA LEU A 106 2.52 -14.56 10.93
C LEU A 106 2.60 -14.09 12.38
N PHE A 107 1.48 -14.12 13.10
CA PHE A 107 1.47 -13.75 14.51
C PHE A 107 2.42 -14.59 15.35
N ARG A 108 2.51 -15.90 15.06
CA ARG A 108 3.41 -16.80 15.78
C ARG A 108 4.89 -16.45 15.57
N ARG A 109 5.24 -15.90 14.40
CA ARG A 109 6.61 -15.51 14.04
C ARG A 109 6.99 -14.14 14.58
N SER A 110 6.03 -13.24 14.78
CA SER A 110 6.24 -11.91 15.36
C SER A 110 6.32 -11.97 16.89
N VAL A 111 7.53 -12.01 17.46
CA VAL A 111 7.75 -11.98 18.92
C VAL A 111 7.49 -10.57 19.46
N GLY A 112 6.23 -10.23 19.74
CA GLY A 112 5.84 -8.92 20.29
C GLY A 112 4.33 -8.75 20.28
N GLN A 113 3.78 -8.21 21.37
CA GLN A 113 2.36 -8.06 21.69
C GLN A 113 1.45 -7.72 20.49
N PHE A 114 0.90 -8.75 19.83
CA PHE A 114 -0.32 -8.63 19.05
C PHE A 114 -1.48 -9.15 19.90
N SER A 115 -2.53 -8.35 20.02
CA SER A 115 -3.65 -8.65 20.89
C SER A 115 -4.45 -9.84 20.36
N LYS A 116 -5.01 -10.64 21.28
CA LYS A 116 -6.01 -11.68 20.99
C LYS A 116 -7.24 -11.16 20.20
N LEU A 117 -7.36 -9.85 19.96
CA LEU A 117 -8.39 -9.23 19.12
C LEU A 117 -8.26 -9.61 17.63
N ALA A 118 -7.11 -10.08 17.16
CA ALA A 118 -6.87 -10.33 15.73
C ALA A 118 -7.65 -11.53 15.14
N LEU A 119 -8.13 -12.46 15.96
CA LEU A 119 -8.70 -13.74 15.48
C LEU A 119 -10.23 -13.75 15.36
N GLY A 120 -10.93 -12.84 16.04
CA GLY A 120 -12.41 -12.81 16.04
C GLY A 120 -13.05 -12.27 14.75
N GLY A 121 -12.29 -11.54 13.92
CA GLY A 121 -12.83 -10.84 12.75
C GLY A 121 -12.21 -11.20 11.41
N VAL A 122 -11.49 -12.32 11.32
CA VAL A 122 -10.96 -12.80 10.02
C VAL A 122 -12.07 -13.35 9.11
N THR A 123 -13.27 -13.57 9.64
CA THR A 123 -14.41 -14.17 8.93
C THR A 123 -14.82 -13.44 7.65
N ASN A 124 -14.47 -12.16 7.50
CA ASN A 124 -14.73 -11.36 6.29
C ASN A 124 -13.49 -10.61 5.77
N GLY A 125 -12.29 -10.87 6.31
CA GLY A 125 -11.07 -10.22 5.83
C GLY A 125 -10.73 -10.61 4.39
N LEU A 126 -10.15 -9.69 3.63
CA LEU A 126 -9.55 -9.98 2.33
C LEU A 126 -8.03 -9.83 2.41
N ALA A 127 -7.31 -10.55 1.56
CA ALA A 127 -5.86 -10.50 1.48
C ALA A 127 -5.32 -9.19 0.86
N HIS A 128 -5.81 -8.05 1.31
CA HIS A 128 -5.52 -6.72 0.80
C HIS A 128 -4.76 -5.88 1.84
N HIS A 129 -3.95 -4.92 1.42
CA HIS A 129 -3.12 -4.11 2.30
C HIS A 129 -3.95 -3.32 3.33
N SER A 130 -5.14 -2.83 2.96
CA SER A 130 -6.02 -2.16 3.93
C SER A 130 -6.52 -3.09 5.05
N PHE A 131 -6.65 -4.39 4.82
CA PHE A 131 -6.92 -5.36 5.90
C PHE A 131 -5.74 -5.41 6.86
N HIS A 132 -4.52 -5.45 6.33
CA HIS A 132 -3.32 -5.41 7.16
C HIS A 132 -3.28 -4.14 8.02
N VAL A 133 -3.53 -2.97 7.43
CA VAL A 133 -3.49 -1.67 8.12
C VAL A 133 -4.60 -1.54 9.17
N PHE A 134 -5.84 -1.92 8.86
CA PHE A 134 -6.98 -1.70 9.77
C PHE A 134 -7.25 -2.84 10.74
N CYS A 135 -6.89 -4.07 10.40
CA CYS A 135 -7.31 -5.24 11.18
C CYS A 135 -6.15 -6.01 11.82
N ILE A 136 -4.92 -5.81 11.33
CA ILE A 136 -3.74 -6.55 11.79
C ILE A 136 -2.78 -5.62 12.52
N TYR A 137 -2.48 -4.44 11.97
CA TYR A 137 -1.59 -3.45 12.58
C TYR A 137 -2.07 -2.99 13.97
N PRO A 138 -1.15 -2.82 14.94
CA PRO A 138 -1.53 -2.54 16.33
C PRO A 138 -2.08 -1.13 16.55
N TRP A 139 -1.91 -0.23 15.56
CA TRP A 139 -2.25 1.18 15.66
C TRP A 139 -3.73 1.44 15.92
N VAL A 140 -4.64 0.61 15.40
CA VAL A 140 -6.08 0.75 15.69
C VAL A 140 -6.37 0.63 17.19
N GLY A 141 -5.72 -0.31 17.88
CA GLY A 141 -5.86 -0.48 19.32
C GLY A 141 -5.35 0.70 20.16
N LEU A 142 -4.62 1.64 19.54
CA LEU A 142 -4.08 2.85 20.18
C LEU A 142 -4.93 4.10 19.92
N LEU A 143 -5.98 4.02 19.09
CA LEU A 143 -6.84 5.17 18.77
C LEU A 143 -7.60 5.71 19.98
N GLY A 144 -7.96 4.85 20.95
CA GLY A 144 -8.60 5.26 22.20
C GLY A 144 -7.62 5.80 23.26
N ASN A 145 -6.31 5.76 23.01
CA ASN A 145 -5.31 6.29 23.94
C ASN A 145 -5.04 7.77 23.62
N GLU A 146 -5.42 8.68 24.51
CA GLU A 146 -5.29 10.14 24.30
C GLU A 146 -3.88 10.59 23.88
N ARG A 147 -2.82 9.95 24.40
CA ARG A 147 -1.44 10.34 24.09
C ARG A 147 -0.98 9.84 22.73
N MET A 148 -1.50 8.68 22.31
CA MET A 148 -1.09 8.02 21.06
C MET A 148 -2.06 8.27 19.91
N HIS A 149 -3.26 8.79 20.18
CA HIS A 149 -4.37 8.96 19.26
C HIS A 149 -3.93 9.60 17.93
N SER A 150 -3.36 10.82 17.98
CA SER A 150 -3.00 11.56 16.77
C SER A 150 -1.91 10.86 15.96
N HIS A 151 -0.96 10.21 16.63
CA HIS A 151 0.10 9.46 15.96
C HIS A 151 -0.44 8.18 15.31
N ALA A 152 -1.29 7.43 16.03
CA ALA A 152 -1.93 6.22 15.51
C ALA A 152 -2.81 6.52 14.30
N LEU A 153 -3.65 7.56 14.37
CA LEU A 153 -4.49 7.99 13.24
C LEU A 153 -3.64 8.40 12.04
N ASN A 154 -2.57 9.17 12.26
CA ASN A 154 -1.65 9.55 11.20
C ASN A 154 -0.98 8.33 10.55
N VAL A 155 -0.51 7.35 11.33
CA VAL A 155 0.11 6.13 10.77
C VAL A 155 -0.91 5.33 9.96
N LEU A 156 -2.14 5.15 10.47
CA LEU A 156 -3.20 4.44 9.74
C LEU A 156 -3.57 5.14 8.43
N ASP A 157 -3.71 6.47 8.45
CA ASP A 157 -4.05 7.24 7.26
C ASP A 157 -2.92 7.24 6.23
N LYS A 158 -1.68 7.36 6.70
CA LYS A 158 -0.50 7.38 5.83
C LYS A 158 -0.15 6.00 5.28
N CYS A 159 -0.36 4.94 6.06
CA CYS A 159 -0.04 3.56 5.67
C CYS A 159 -1.13 2.88 4.82
N ARG A 160 -2.39 3.30 4.88
CA ARG A 160 -3.35 2.83 3.87
C ARG A 160 -3.00 3.42 2.50
N ILE A 161 -3.30 2.68 1.46
CA ILE A 161 -3.23 3.21 0.09
C ILE A 161 -4.41 4.16 -0.11
N ARG A 162 -4.13 5.42 -0.44
CA ARG A 162 -5.15 6.45 -0.67
C ARG A 162 -5.36 6.66 -2.15
N GLU A 163 -6.62 6.68 -2.57
CA GLU A 163 -6.98 7.32 -3.83
C GLU A 163 -6.78 8.83 -3.68
N ALA A 164 -6.12 9.45 -4.65
CA ALA A 164 -6.01 10.90 -4.75
C ALA A 164 -6.13 11.39 -6.19
N GLN A 165 -6.47 12.66 -6.37
CA GLN A 165 -6.37 13.36 -7.65
C GLN A 165 -5.20 14.35 -7.63
N VAL A 166 -4.36 14.34 -8.66
CA VAL A 166 -3.33 15.37 -8.84
C VAL A 166 -4.01 16.70 -9.19
N VAL A 167 -3.84 17.71 -8.34
CA VAL A 167 -4.47 19.03 -8.55
C VAL A 167 -3.48 20.11 -8.97
N GLU A 168 -2.19 19.90 -8.69
CA GLU A 168 -1.13 20.84 -9.05
C GLU A 168 0.21 20.09 -9.14
N ILE A 169 1.04 20.50 -10.10
CA ILE A 169 2.44 20.10 -10.21
C ILE A 169 3.24 21.39 -10.38
N ALA A 170 4.05 21.73 -9.38
CA ALA A 170 4.84 22.95 -9.34
C ALA A 170 6.17 22.70 -8.62
N ASP A 171 7.27 23.26 -9.14
CA ASP A 171 8.59 23.22 -8.49
C ASP A 171 9.06 21.82 -8.05
N GLY A 172 8.74 20.78 -8.85
CA GLY A 172 9.09 19.39 -8.54
C GLY A 172 8.21 18.72 -7.48
N GLN A 173 7.21 19.43 -6.94
CA GLN A 173 6.23 18.92 -5.98
C GLN A 173 4.91 18.59 -6.67
N VAL A 174 4.23 17.56 -6.15
CA VAL A 174 2.90 17.15 -6.61
C VAL A 174 1.91 17.40 -5.47
N THR A 175 0.96 18.29 -5.68
CA THR A 175 -0.16 18.47 -4.75
C THR A 175 -1.30 17.55 -5.18
N VAL A 176 -1.79 16.75 -4.24
CA VAL A 176 -2.90 15.84 -4.44
C VAL A 176 -4.07 16.19 -3.53
N GLU A 177 -5.28 15.92 -3.98
CA GLU A 177 -6.49 16.01 -3.18
C GLU A 177 -6.97 14.59 -2.83
N SER A 178 -7.13 14.30 -1.53
CA SER A 178 -7.54 12.98 -1.03
C SER A 178 -8.36 13.11 0.25
N GLN A 179 -9.20 12.13 0.54
CA GLN A 179 -9.94 12.06 1.80
C GLN A 179 -9.03 11.45 2.87
N PRO A 180 -8.73 12.10 4.00
CA PRO A 180 -7.96 11.52 5.10
C PRO A 180 -8.86 10.64 5.98
N LEU A 181 -8.27 9.80 6.82
CA LEU A 181 -9.00 9.17 7.91
C LEU A 181 -9.36 10.19 8.99
N ILE A 182 -10.57 10.04 9.52
CA ILE A 182 -11.03 10.63 10.76
C ILE A 182 -11.40 9.52 11.73
N TYR A 183 -11.27 9.80 13.02
CA TYR A 183 -11.73 8.92 14.08
C TYR A 183 -12.66 9.71 14.99
N ASP A 184 -13.93 9.34 14.99
CA ASP A 184 -14.98 10.02 15.75
C ASP A 184 -15.91 8.99 16.39
N GLU A 185 -16.33 9.25 17.62
CA GLU A 185 -17.20 8.37 18.41
C GLU A 185 -16.81 6.88 18.38
N GLY A 186 -15.50 6.58 18.38
CA GLY A 186 -14.99 5.21 18.37
C GLY A 186 -14.90 4.56 16.99
N ARG A 187 -15.17 5.30 15.90
CA ARG A 187 -15.25 4.76 14.54
C ARG A 187 -14.29 5.45 13.59
N LEU A 188 -13.63 4.67 12.74
CA LEU A 188 -12.82 5.16 11.62
C LEU A 188 -13.69 5.43 10.39
N ALA A 189 -13.50 6.58 9.75
CA ALA A 189 -14.17 6.94 8.51
C ALA A 189 -13.25 7.77 7.60
N LEU A 190 -13.66 7.96 6.34
CA LEU A 190 -13.03 8.92 5.45
C LEU A 190 -13.66 10.31 5.67
N GLY A 191 -12.83 11.31 5.94
CA GLY A 191 -13.25 12.69 6.08
C GLY A 191 -13.44 13.42 4.74
N PRO A 192 -13.73 14.73 4.79
CA PRO A 192 -13.75 15.59 3.61
C PRO A 192 -12.39 15.59 2.90
N ALA A 193 -12.41 15.73 1.57
CA ALA A 193 -11.18 15.81 0.80
C ALA A 193 -10.34 17.03 1.20
N VAL A 194 -9.03 16.83 1.34
CA VAL A 194 -8.05 17.87 1.66
C VAL A 194 -6.87 17.80 0.68
N ARG A 195 -6.25 18.96 0.45
CA ARG A 195 -5.01 19.03 -0.34
C ARG A 195 -3.80 18.67 0.52
N GLN A 196 -2.93 17.83 -0.01
CA GLN A 196 -1.68 17.40 0.62
C GLN A 196 -0.56 17.40 -0.42
N VAL A 197 0.66 17.67 0.02
CA VAL A 197 1.84 17.51 -0.84
C VAL A 197 2.28 16.05 -0.82
N ALA A 198 2.59 15.52 -1.99
CA ALA A 198 3.19 14.21 -2.19
C ALA A 198 4.47 14.33 -3.04
N ASN A 199 5.44 13.49 -2.71
CA ASN A 199 6.61 13.16 -3.49
C ASN A 199 6.16 12.39 -4.74
N GLY A 200 6.20 13.06 -5.89
CA GLY A 200 5.93 12.44 -7.19
C GLY A 200 7.07 12.67 -8.17
N GLY A 201 8.29 12.87 -7.65
CA GLY A 201 9.51 13.34 -8.33
C GLY A 201 9.37 13.55 -9.83
N VAL A 202 9.28 14.82 -10.24
CA VAL A 202 9.08 15.19 -11.64
C VAL A 202 10.34 14.88 -12.44
N THR A 203 10.36 13.76 -13.15
CA THR A 203 11.35 13.46 -14.20
C THR A 203 11.00 14.29 -15.44
N ASN A 204 11.27 15.59 -15.41
CA ASN A 204 11.35 16.34 -16.66
C ASN A 204 12.53 15.74 -17.44
N ALA A 205 12.25 15.09 -18.58
CA ALA A 205 13.22 14.47 -19.48
C ALA A 205 14.29 15.44 -20.06
N ALA A 206 14.41 16.65 -19.53
CA ALA A 206 15.33 17.68 -19.96
C ALA A 206 15.72 18.64 -18.81
N THR A 207 16.11 18.16 -17.63
CA THR A 207 16.93 18.99 -16.72
C THR A 207 17.72 18.12 -15.75
N THR A 208 18.99 17.93 -16.08
CA THR A 208 20.03 17.62 -15.11
C THR A 208 20.19 18.80 -14.15
N SER A 209 20.36 18.46 -12.87
CA SER A 209 20.82 19.27 -11.74
C SER A 209 19.87 20.31 -11.13
N SER A 210 19.44 19.97 -9.90
CA SER A 210 18.99 20.83 -8.80
C SER A 210 17.54 21.33 -8.78
N ALA A 211 16.65 20.46 -8.29
CA ALA A 211 15.55 20.84 -7.37
C ALA A 211 15.03 19.56 -6.68
N VAL A 212 15.39 19.37 -5.40
CA VAL A 212 14.99 18.25 -4.50
C VAL A 212 15.15 16.87 -5.16
N ASP A 213 16.41 16.41 -5.26
CA ASP A 213 16.79 15.23 -6.04
C ASP A 213 16.39 13.89 -5.39
N GLY A 214 15.30 13.31 -5.88
CA GLY A 214 15.00 11.88 -5.86
C GLY A 214 14.09 11.56 -7.05
N PRO A 215 14.33 10.52 -7.86
CA PRO A 215 13.43 10.20 -8.96
C PRO A 215 12.06 9.82 -8.40
N GLY A 216 11.00 10.32 -9.03
CA GLY A 216 9.65 9.87 -8.74
C GLY A 216 9.52 8.38 -8.98
N LEU A 217 8.59 7.75 -8.28
CA LEU A 217 8.27 6.32 -8.48
C LEU A 217 7.45 6.10 -9.75
N VAL A 218 6.90 7.16 -10.33
CA VAL A 218 5.98 7.15 -11.47
C VAL A 218 6.34 8.28 -12.42
N ASP A 219 6.58 7.94 -13.69
CA ASP A 219 6.83 8.92 -14.75
C ASP A 219 5.52 9.46 -15.34
N GLY A 220 5.59 10.64 -15.97
CA GLY A 220 4.50 11.19 -16.79
C GLY A 220 3.25 11.59 -15.99
N LEU A 221 3.40 12.01 -14.73
CA LEU A 221 2.30 12.56 -13.96
C LEU A 221 1.80 13.89 -14.55
N ALA A 222 0.47 14.07 -14.54
CA ALA A 222 -0.19 15.28 -15.01
C ALA A 222 -1.35 15.65 -14.08
N VAL A 223 -1.67 16.94 -14.03
CA VAL A 223 -2.86 17.44 -13.32
C VAL A 223 -4.10 16.76 -13.87
N GLY A 224 -4.97 16.31 -12.97
CA GLY A 224 -6.19 15.58 -13.27
C GLY A 224 -6.05 14.05 -13.16
N HIS A 225 -4.84 13.49 -13.15
CA HIS A 225 -4.64 12.06 -12.96
C HIS A 225 -5.17 11.58 -11.61
N ARG A 226 -5.79 10.40 -11.61
CA ARG A 226 -6.11 9.61 -10.42
C ARG A 226 -4.90 8.77 -10.06
N VAL A 227 -4.49 8.80 -8.81
CA VAL A 227 -3.24 8.17 -8.35
C VAL A 227 -3.44 7.44 -7.03
N ALA A 228 -2.63 6.40 -6.83
CA ALA A 228 -2.45 5.76 -5.55
C ALA A 228 -1.35 6.50 -4.77
N VAL A 229 -1.61 6.81 -3.51
CA VAL A 229 -0.65 7.45 -2.62
C VAL A 229 -0.42 6.60 -1.38
N HIS A 230 0.83 6.24 -1.13
CA HIS A 230 1.27 5.55 0.08
C HIS A 230 2.27 6.43 0.82
N TRP A 231 2.00 6.73 2.09
CA TRP A 231 2.71 7.77 2.83
C TRP A 231 2.71 9.09 2.07
N ASP A 232 3.87 9.67 1.79
CA ASP A 232 3.95 10.92 1.06
C ASP A 232 4.38 10.66 -0.38
N TRP A 233 4.15 9.47 -0.95
CA TRP A 233 4.60 9.11 -2.30
C TRP A 233 3.45 8.78 -3.24
N VAL A 234 3.51 9.31 -4.46
CA VAL A 234 2.69 8.82 -5.56
C VAL A 234 3.26 7.49 -6.04
N CYS A 235 2.53 6.40 -5.84
CA CYS A 235 2.98 5.04 -6.12
C CYS A 235 2.55 4.57 -7.51
N ASP A 236 1.37 4.97 -7.98
CA ASP A 236 0.91 4.61 -9.33
C ASP A 236 -0.17 5.56 -9.87
N ARG A 237 -0.40 5.52 -11.18
CA ARG A 237 -1.61 6.06 -11.82
C ARG A 237 -2.67 4.99 -11.83
N LEU A 238 -3.86 5.33 -11.35
CA LEU A 238 -4.99 4.41 -11.26
C LEU A 238 -5.86 4.49 -12.51
N THR A 239 -6.21 3.32 -13.06
CA THR A 239 -7.37 3.20 -13.95
C THR A 239 -8.66 3.38 -13.16
N GLU A 240 -9.79 3.56 -13.85
CA GLU A 240 -11.08 3.63 -13.18
C GLU A 240 -11.43 2.34 -12.42
N GLU A 241 -11.12 1.18 -13.02
CA GLU A 241 -11.35 -0.14 -12.42
C GLU A 241 -10.55 -0.31 -11.12
N GLN A 242 -9.27 0.06 -11.15
CA GLN A 242 -8.40 0.03 -9.97
C GLN A 242 -8.86 1.02 -8.89
N ARG A 243 -9.32 2.20 -9.29
CA ARG A 243 -9.88 3.23 -8.39
C ARG A 243 -11.10 2.69 -7.65
N GLU A 244 -12.03 2.09 -8.37
CA GLU A 244 -13.22 1.49 -7.77
C GLU A 244 -12.88 0.31 -6.86
N ALA A 245 -11.94 -0.56 -7.27
CA ALA A 245 -11.48 -1.68 -6.45
C ALA A 245 -10.88 -1.21 -5.13
N LEU A 246 -9.94 -0.26 -5.18
CA LEU A 246 -9.30 0.31 -3.99
C LEU A 246 -10.34 0.95 -3.05
N GLY A 247 -11.31 1.69 -3.62
CA GLY A 247 -12.41 2.27 -2.86
C GLY A 247 -13.28 1.22 -2.16
N ARG A 248 -13.67 0.16 -2.89
CA ARG A 248 -14.46 -0.96 -2.34
C ARG A 248 -13.73 -1.67 -1.20
N HIS A 249 -12.45 -2.01 -1.37
CA HIS A 249 -11.68 -2.70 -0.33
C HIS A 249 -11.40 -1.81 0.88
N THR A 250 -11.16 -0.51 0.67
CA THR A 250 -11.03 0.45 1.78
C THR A 250 -12.32 0.51 2.59
N ALA A 251 -13.47 0.69 1.93
CA ALA A 251 -14.77 0.74 2.60
C ALA A 251 -15.09 -0.56 3.34
N HIS A 252 -14.88 -1.72 2.71
CA HIS A 252 -15.10 -3.04 3.30
C HIS A 252 -14.31 -3.24 4.60
N HIS A 253 -13.02 -2.91 4.60
CA HIS A 253 -12.19 -3.09 5.79
C HIS A 253 -12.45 -2.03 6.88
N LEU A 254 -12.90 -0.82 6.50
CA LEU A 254 -13.42 0.16 7.47
C LEU A 254 -14.69 -0.36 8.16
N THR A 255 -15.60 -1.03 7.45
CA THR A 255 -16.75 -1.70 8.07
C THR A 255 -16.28 -2.77 9.06
N ILE A 256 -15.38 -3.66 8.64
CA ILE A 256 -14.88 -4.75 9.51
C ILE A 256 -14.24 -4.22 10.79
N VAL A 257 -13.40 -3.19 10.71
CA VAL A 257 -12.72 -2.66 11.91
C VAL A 257 -13.71 -1.95 12.85
N ASN A 258 -14.72 -1.27 12.31
CA ASN A 258 -15.73 -0.58 13.10
C ASN A 258 -16.73 -1.54 13.77
N ASP A 259 -17.12 -2.62 13.09
CA ASP A 259 -18.04 -3.63 13.63
C ASP A 259 -17.41 -4.48 14.76
N ARG A 260 -16.09 -4.35 14.97
CA ARG A 260 -15.35 -4.95 16.10
C ARG A 260 -15.27 -4.04 17.33
N ALA A 261 -15.61 -2.76 17.19
CA ALA A 261 -15.54 -1.78 18.27
C ALA A 261 -16.79 -1.78 19.18
N ASP A 262 -17.85 -2.47 18.74
CA ASP A 262 -19.08 -2.76 19.49
C ASP A 262 -18.99 -4.11 20.24
#